data_AF-A0A956R486-F1
#
_entry.id   AF-A0A956R486-F1
#
_cell.length_a   1.000
_cell.length_b   1.000
_cell.length_c   1.000
_cell.angle_alpha   90.00
_cell.angle_beta   90.00
_cell.angle_gamma   90.00
#
_symmetry.space_group_name_H-M   'P 1'
#
loop_
_entity.id
_entity.type
_entity.pdbx_description
1 polymer ?
#
loop_
_entity_poly.entity_id
_entity_poly.type
_entity_poly.pdbx_seq_one_letter_code
_entity_poly.pdbx_strand_id
1 'polypeptide(L)'
;MRSRTLTSRTPLLLPLVLLGACTSDPASDDSDGTDDVADGDSTGTEDTTDDGTTDDGGTPGDNPSCSYDSPFTQSAECRDYVGSAWSDTEVQADCSSVSGTVDLEMGCATDDVLGRCILDGGTEWEMQVVAYGTDASACDLQSVGCTTFGGGAWEPGPVCGGGGTETGGDENVFIQPSKVCLDPIDGEGPGQGPNGQICTWQAIAASTEEGRHYEDYADCEVVYSQRPYHPVPAAAEPDLADPRLDDPAYKAELDWVRSQVEASACACCHSPEVAPEGTSNWYITPTGNWLSTFYDSGLALGATWIDSTSFGAFPPEDNNGFDRIHSGVPSTDPDRMVAFFVAELEHRGRKPEDFANS
;
A
#
# COMPACT_ATOMS: atom_id res chain seq x y z
N MET A 1 12.16 44.33 4.05
CA MET A 1 10.96 44.16 4.90
C MET A 1 9.80 43.67 4.06
N ARG A 2 9.61 42.36 3.96
CA ARG A 2 8.36 41.72 3.53
C ARG A 2 8.15 40.55 4.49
N SER A 3 7.18 40.71 5.37
CA SER A 3 6.73 39.70 6.32
C SER A 3 6.16 38.51 5.56
N ARG A 4 6.69 37.31 5.82
CA ARG A 4 6.00 36.06 5.48
C ARG A 4 5.13 35.69 6.67
N THR A 5 3.83 35.58 6.40
CA THR A 5 2.80 35.18 7.36
C THR A 5 2.89 33.66 7.55
N LEU A 6 2.98 33.21 8.79
CA LEU A 6 2.83 31.80 9.17
C LEU A 6 1.38 31.36 8.90
N THR A 7 1.20 30.39 8.02
CA THR A 7 -0.04 29.62 7.89
C THR A 7 -0.08 28.57 8.99
N SER A 8 -0.95 28.79 9.97
CA SER A 8 -1.36 27.82 10.98
C SER A 8 -1.96 26.59 10.29
N ARG A 9 -1.36 25.41 10.43
CA ARG A 9 -2.01 24.14 10.09
C ARG A 9 -2.85 23.68 11.28
N THR A 10 -4.12 23.45 11.03
CA THR A 10 -5.10 22.92 11.98
C THR A 10 -4.90 21.40 12.11
N PRO A 11 -4.91 20.82 13.31
CA PRO A 11 -4.78 19.37 13.47
C PRO A 11 -5.99 18.64 12.86
N LEU A 12 -5.70 17.55 12.16
CA LEU A 12 -6.68 16.64 11.56
C LEU A 12 -7.38 15.87 12.70
N LEU A 13 -8.59 16.27 13.05
CA LEU A 13 -9.46 15.54 13.98
C LEU A 13 -10.33 14.57 13.18
N LEU A 14 -10.00 13.26 13.23
CA LEU A 14 -10.91 12.20 12.78
C LEU A 14 -12.09 12.08 13.77
N PRO A 15 -13.35 12.04 13.31
CA PRO A 15 -14.48 11.79 14.18
C PRO A 15 -14.57 10.29 14.51
N LEU A 16 -14.31 9.96 15.77
CA LEU A 16 -14.51 8.61 16.32
C LEU A 16 -16.00 8.28 16.41
N VAL A 17 -16.48 7.32 15.64
CA VAL A 17 -17.84 6.77 15.74
C VAL A 17 -17.85 5.72 16.85
N LEU A 18 -18.50 6.04 17.97
CA LEU A 18 -18.76 5.12 19.08
C LEU A 18 -19.81 4.07 18.67
N LEU A 19 -19.36 2.84 18.41
CA LEU A 19 -20.23 1.65 18.39
C LEU A 19 -20.18 0.97 19.76
N GLY A 20 -21.35 0.84 20.38
CA GLY A 20 -21.53 0.23 21.69
C GLY A 20 -21.30 -1.28 21.66
N ALA A 21 -20.40 -1.75 22.52
CA ALA A 21 -20.17 -3.17 22.76
C ALA A 21 -21.26 -3.75 23.67
N CYS A 22 -21.89 -4.84 23.21
CA CYS A 22 -22.67 -5.75 24.04
C CYS A 22 -21.72 -6.72 24.76
N THR A 23 -21.85 -6.77 26.07
CA THR A 23 -21.05 -7.56 27.02
C THR A 23 -21.40 -9.05 26.95
N SER A 24 -20.41 -9.93 27.16
CA SER A 24 -20.60 -11.24 27.78
C SER A 24 -19.28 -11.72 28.42
N ASP A 25 -19.27 -11.69 29.75
CA ASP A 25 -18.39 -12.42 30.69
C ASP A 25 -18.34 -13.94 30.38
N PRO A 26 -17.25 -14.67 30.71
CA PRO A 26 -17.12 -15.14 32.10
C PRO A 26 -15.72 -15.40 32.69
N ALA A 27 -15.73 -15.32 34.03
CA ALA A 27 -15.10 -16.20 35.03
C ALA A 27 -13.57 -16.18 35.25
N SER A 28 -13.25 -15.48 36.33
CA SER A 28 -12.23 -15.72 37.35
C SER A 28 -11.79 -17.18 37.58
N ASP A 29 -10.48 -17.37 37.78
CA ASP A 29 -9.98 -18.28 38.83
C ASP A 29 -8.67 -17.74 39.43
N ASP A 30 -8.65 -17.75 40.76
CA ASP A 30 -7.59 -17.29 41.66
C ASP A 30 -6.40 -18.25 41.67
N SER A 31 -5.17 -17.74 41.85
CA SER A 31 -4.14 -18.44 42.64
C SER A 31 -3.03 -17.49 43.08
N ASP A 32 -3.04 -17.21 44.38
CA ASP A 32 -1.96 -16.65 45.20
C ASP A 32 -0.66 -17.47 45.10
N GLY A 33 0.47 -16.77 45.22
CA GLY A 33 1.79 -17.35 45.47
C GLY A 33 2.83 -16.28 45.79
N THR A 34 3.00 -15.97 47.06
CA THR A 34 3.97 -15.04 47.65
C THR A 34 5.35 -15.68 47.90
N ASP A 35 6.31 -14.79 48.24
CA ASP A 35 7.58 -15.01 48.96
C ASP A 35 8.79 -15.43 48.07
N ASP A 36 10.03 -14.96 48.23
CA ASP A 36 10.69 -13.99 49.10
C ASP A 36 12.17 -13.86 48.65
N VAL A 37 12.81 -12.70 48.93
CA VAL A 37 14.22 -12.51 49.35
C VAL A 37 15.38 -12.86 48.39
N ALA A 38 16.19 -11.85 48.01
CA ALA A 38 17.54 -11.66 48.58
C ALA A 38 18.32 -10.48 47.96
N ASP A 39 18.79 -9.60 48.84
CA ASP A 39 19.82 -8.58 48.65
C ASP A 39 21.15 -9.15 48.11
N GLY A 40 21.85 -8.34 47.31
CA GLY A 40 23.19 -8.59 46.83
C GLY A 40 23.95 -7.31 46.52
N ASP A 41 24.30 -6.57 47.57
CA ASP A 41 25.27 -5.47 47.58
C ASP A 41 26.68 -5.99 47.22
N SER A 42 27.35 -5.36 46.25
CA SER A 42 28.80 -5.49 46.09
C SER A 42 29.41 -4.21 45.56
N THR A 43 30.37 -3.71 46.33
CA THR A 43 31.08 -2.44 46.20
C THR A 43 32.48 -2.64 45.64
N GLY A 44 32.94 -1.65 44.86
CA GLY A 44 34.36 -1.34 44.59
C GLY A 44 34.97 -2.02 43.36
N THR A 45 35.89 -1.43 42.59
CA THR A 45 36.64 -0.17 42.66
C THR A 45 37.27 0.06 41.28
N GLU A 46 37.46 1.34 40.95
CA GLU A 46 38.18 1.97 39.83
C GLU A 46 39.51 1.28 39.42
N ASP A 47 39.80 1.23 38.10
CA ASP A 47 41.04 1.83 37.56
C ASP A 47 40.98 2.04 36.04
N THR A 48 41.62 3.13 35.63
CA THR A 48 41.70 3.80 34.33
C THR A 48 42.70 3.21 33.33
N THR A 49 42.35 3.28 32.03
CA THR A 49 43.18 3.43 30.79
C THR A 49 42.37 2.82 29.63
N ASP A 50 42.36 3.22 28.37
CA ASP A 50 43.02 4.21 27.51
C ASP A 50 42.43 3.96 26.10
N ASP A 51 42.55 4.95 25.22
CA ASP A 51 42.34 4.92 23.76
C ASP A 51 40.91 4.81 23.19
N GLY A 52 40.37 5.98 22.84
CA GLY A 52 39.08 6.15 22.19
C GLY A 52 39.10 5.70 20.73
N THR A 53 38.65 4.47 20.50
CA THR A 53 38.06 4.04 19.24
C THR A 53 36.56 4.10 19.42
N THR A 54 35.87 4.97 18.67
CA THR A 54 34.40 5.03 18.65
C THR A 54 33.87 3.80 17.94
N ASP A 55 33.54 2.80 18.75
CA ASP A 55 32.66 1.69 18.43
C ASP A 55 31.22 2.24 18.42
N ASP A 56 30.61 2.33 17.24
CA ASP A 56 29.30 2.95 17.02
C ASP A 56 28.19 1.92 17.30
N GLY A 57 28.18 1.41 18.54
CA GLY A 57 27.07 0.68 19.11
C GLY A 57 26.02 1.68 19.60
N GLY A 58 25.05 2.00 18.74
CA GLY A 58 23.99 2.97 19.02
C GLY A 58 23.29 2.71 20.36
N THR A 59 23.31 3.72 21.22
CA THR A 59 22.47 3.78 22.43
C THR A 59 21.01 3.97 21.98
N PRO A 60 20.00 3.41 22.68
CA PRO A 60 18.59 3.72 22.39
C PRO A 60 18.41 5.22 22.32
N GLY A 61 17.86 5.72 21.20
CA GLY A 61 17.78 7.15 20.95
C GLY A 61 16.93 7.84 22.02
N ASP A 62 17.39 8.97 22.53
CA ASP A 62 16.67 9.87 23.46
C ASP A 62 15.45 10.55 22.79
N ASN A 63 14.94 9.99 21.69
CA ASN A 63 13.83 10.54 20.93
C ASN A 63 12.51 9.97 21.45
N PRO A 64 11.41 10.74 21.41
CA PRO A 64 10.09 10.19 21.61
C PRO A 64 9.78 9.07 20.60
N SER A 65 8.95 8.12 21.00
CA SER A 65 8.44 7.06 20.15
C SER A 65 6.94 6.82 20.30
N CYS A 66 6.38 6.10 19.33
CA CYS A 66 5.00 5.61 19.36
C CYS A 66 4.96 4.16 18.91
N SER A 67 4.58 3.25 19.80
CA SER A 67 4.36 1.83 19.48
C SER A 67 2.90 1.58 19.10
N TYR A 68 2.65 0.86 18.01
CA TYR A 68 1.30 0.55 17.53
C TYR A 68 1.26 -0.75 16.73
N ASP A 69 0.07 -1.33 16.57
CA ASP A 69 -0.16 -2.40 15.60
C ASP A 69 -0.59 -1.76 14.28
N SER A 70 0.18 -2.02 13.22
CA SER A 70 -0.09 -1.45 11.91
C SER A 70 -1.35 -2.06 11.29
N PRO A 71 -2.33 -1.25 10.86
CA PRO A 71 -3.53 -1.78 10.20
C PRO A 71 -3.22 -2.36 8.81
N PHE A 72 -2.05 -2.07 8.24
CA PHE A 72 -1.64 -2.55 6.92
C PHE A 72 -0.90 -3.88 7.02
N THR A 73 0.12 -3.95 7.88
CA THR A 73 0.98 -5.13 8.02
C THR A 73 0.48 -6.09 9.09
N GLN A 74 -0.54 -5.69 9.88
CA GLN A 74 -1.07 -6.45 11.03
C GLN A 74 0.02 -6.87 12.03
N SER A 75 1.10 -6.09 12.07
CA SER A 75 2.30 -6.36 12.83
C SER A 75 2.64 -5.17 13.72
N ALA A 76 3.35 -5.44 14.81
CA ALA A 76 3.84 -4.39 15.69
C ALA A 76 4.86 -3.53 14.94
N GLU A 77 4.66 -2.22 14.97
CA GLU A 77 5.54 -1.20 14.43
C GLU A 77 5.80 -0.13 15.49
N CYS A 78 6.84 0.66 15.29
CA CYS A 78 7.14 1.80 16.14
C CYS A 78 7.58 3.00 15.32
N ARG A 79 7.01 4.18 15.58
CA ARG A 79 7.49 5.45 15.04
C ARG A 79 8.52 6.05 15.98
N ASP A 80 9.69 6.34 15.46
CA ASP A 80 10.79 7.05 16.13
C ASP A 80 10.82 8.49 15.61
N TYR A 81 10.58 9.47 16.47
CA TYR A 81 10.45 10.88 16.08
C TYR A 81 11.79 11.59 16.16
N VAL A 82 12.63 11.37 15.15
CA VAL A 82 14.05 11.79 15.12
C VAL A 82 14.23 13.29 14.84
N GLY A 83 13.32 13.89 14.08
CA GLY A 83 13.38 15.29 13.67
C GLY A 83 13.25 16.28 14.83
N SER A 84 14.10 17.31 14.87
CA SER A 84 14.12 18.31 15.96
C SER A 84 12.88 19.22 16.04
N ALA A 85 12.02 19.20 15.02
CA ALA A 85 10.80 20.02 15.00
C ALA A 85 9.62 19.34 15.69
N TRP A 86 9.71 18.04 16.00
CA TRP A 86 8.68 17.33 16.77
C TRP A 86 8.62 17.85 18.20
N SER A 87 7.48 18.41 18.58
CA SER A 87 7.16 18.67 19.99
C SER A 87 6.41 17.49 20.62
N ASP A 88 6.48 17.33 21.94
CA ASP A 88 5.75 16.28 22.68
C ASP A 88 4.24 16.26 22.37
N THR A 89 3.66 17.44 22.12
CA THR A 89 2.24 17.58 21.77
C THR A 89 1.95 17.06 20.37
N GLU A 90 2.85 17.30 19.41
CA GLU A 90 2.72 16.80 18.04
C GLU A 90 2.95 15.29 17.98
N VAL A 91 3.93 14.78 18.74
CA VAL A 91 4.18 13.34 18.88
C VAL A 91 2.95 12.63 19.45
N GLN A 92 2.36 13.15 20.53
CA GLN A 92 1.14 12.58 21.11
C GLN A 92 -0.05 12.59 20.13
N ALA A 93 -0.21 13.68 19.37
CA ALA A 93 -1.29 13.81 18.40
C ALA A 93 -1.12 12.83 17.22
N ASP A 94 0.09 12.72 16.68
CA ASP A 94 0.40 11.76 15.62
C ASP A 94 0.24 10.31 16.11
N CYS A 95 0.78 9.98 17.28
CA CYS A 95 0.67 8.64 17.85
C CYS A 95 -0.79 8.22 18.10
N SER A 96 -1.63 9.16 18.57
CA SER A 96 -3.06 8.92 18.76
C SER A 96 -3.78 8.62 17.45
N SER A 97 -3.30 9.15 16.31
CA SER A 97 -3.91 8.92 15.00
C SER A 97 -3.83 7.47 14.52
N VAL A 98 -2.83 6.73 15.03
CA VAL A 98 -2.63 5.30 14.76
C VAL A 98 -3.05 4.42 15.93
N SER A 99 -3.79 4.96 16.90
CA SER A 99 -4.18 4.26 18.13
C SER A 99 -2.97 3.68 18.90
N GLY A 100 -1.82 4.35 18.82
CA GLY A 100 -0.58 3.90 19.43
C GLY A 100 -0.41 4.31 20.89
N THR A 101 0.66 3.81 21.49
CA THR A 101 1.13 4.16 22.83
C THR A 101 2.41 4.98 22.72
N VAL A 102 2.38 6.20 23.25
CA VAL A 102 3.51 7.13 23.21
C VAL A 102 4.49 6.87 24.36
N ASP A 103 5.78 6.98 24.08
CA ASP A 103 6.83 7.15 25.06
C ASP A 103 7.62 8.42 24.69
N LEU A 104 7.72 9.38 25.60
CA LEU A 104 8.41 10.67 25.31
C LEU A 104 9.89 10.64 25.69
N GLU A 105 10.32 9.61 26.41
CA GLU A 105 11.67 9.51 26.96
C GLU A 105 12.46 8.34 26.35
N MET A 106 11.81 7.52 25.52
CA MET A 106 12.41 6.31 24.93
C MET A 106 12.08 6.18 23.45
N GLY A 107 13.13 6.03 22.64
CA GLY A 107 13.03 5.70 21.22
C GLY A 107 12.57 4.26 20.96
N CYS A 108 12.38 3.93 19.69
CA CYS A 108 12.01 2.58 19.30
C CYS A 108 13.12 1.56 19.61
N ALA A 109 12.74 0.32 19.89
CA ALA A 109 13.68 -0.76 20.09
C ALA A 109 14.51 -1.02 18.82
N THR A 110 15.74 -1.49 19.02
CA THR A 110 16.69 -1.78 17.94
C THR A 110 16.85 -3.27 17.67
N ASP A 111 16.32 -4.11 18.55
CA ASP A 111 16.37 -5.57 18.43
C ASP A 111 15.22 -6.07 17.55
N ASP A 112 15.44 -7.21 16.89
CA ASP A 112 14.46 -7.87 16.02
C ASP A 112 13.85 -6.92 14.99
N VAL A 113 14.69 -6.12 14.32
CA VAL A 113 14.28 -5.16 13.29
C VAL A 113 14.48 -5.73 11.89
N LEU A 114 13.39 -5.81 11.12
CA LEU A 114 13.43 -6.11 9.69
C LEU A 114 13.99 -4.93 8.89
N GLY A 115 13.64 -3.72 9.29
CA GLY A 115 14.20 -2.49 8.74
C GLY A 115 13.44 -1.26 9.20
N ARG A 116 13.80 -0.11 8.63
CA ARG A 116 13.28 1.20 8.99
C ARG A 116 12.77 1.90 7.75
N CYS A 117 11.57 2.45 7.82
CA CYS A 117 11.07 3.37 6.82
C CYS A 117 11.33 4.81 7.25
N ILE A 118 12.23 5.50 6.54
CA ILE A 118 12.60 6.88 6.83
C ILE A 118 11.66 7.81 6.06
N LEU A 119 10.78 8.49 6.80
CA LEU A 119 9.88 9.53 6.30
C LEU A 119 10.53 10.90 6.53
N ASP A 120 10.48 11.77 5.52
CA ASP A 120 11.07 13.11 5.57
C ASP A 120 12.56 13.13 5.98
N GLY A 121 13.32 12.12 5.54
CA GLY A 121 14.72 11.92 5.89
C GLY A 121 15.62 13.14 5.62
N GLY A 122 16.50 13.44 6.57
CA GLY A 122 17.42 14.58 6.52
C GLY A 122 16.76 15.95 6.77
N THR A 123 15.52 15.98 7.22
CA THR A 123 14.79 17.21 7.56
C THR A 123 14.57 17.36 9.06
N GLU A 124 14.11 18.53 9.49
CA GLU A 124 13.73 18.76 10.89
C GLU A 124 12.48 17.97 11.32
N TRP A 125 11.77 17.32 10.40
CA TRP A 125 10.55 16.55 10.65
C TRP A 125 10.73 15.03 10.45
N GLU A 126 11.96 14.57 10.29
CA GLU A 126 12.25 13.15 10.07
C GLU A 126 11.55 12.24 11.10
N MET A 127 10.92 11.18 10.61
CA MET A 127 10.33 10.12 11.41
C MET A 127 10.75 8.79 10.82
N GLN A 128 11.10 7.82 11.66
CA GLN A 128 11.43 6.48 11.22
C GLN A 128 10.39 5.49 11.71
N VAL A 129 9.73 4.77 10.80
CA VAL A 129 8.87 3.64 11.16
C VAL A 129 9.73 2.39 11.22
N VAL A 130 9.93 1.85 12.42
CA VAL A 130 10.64 0.60 12.68
C VAL A 130 9.68 -0.56 12.48
N ALA A 131 9.99 -1.43 11.52
CA ALA A 131 9.29 -2.68 11.30
C ALA A 131 10.01 -3.80 12.06
N TYR A 132 9.33 -4.38 13.05
CA TYR A 132 9.86 -5.48 13.83
C TYR A 132 9.61 -6.84 13.15
N GLY A 133 10.49 -7.79 13.39
CA GLY A 133 10.40 -9.16 12.94
C GLY A 133 11.75 -9.83 12.74
N THR A 134 11.70 -11.15 12.66
CA THR A 134 12.86 -12.02 12.38
C THR A 134 12.66 -12.88 11.13
N ASP A 135 11.53 -12.71 10.44
CA ASP A 135 11.18 -13.45 9.24
C ASP A 135 11.61 -12.66 7.99
N ALA A 136 12.63 -13.17 7.29
CA ALA A 136 13.13 -12.55 6.07
C ALA A 136 12.09 -12.51 4.94
N SER A 137 11.05 -13.36 4.97
CA SER A 137 9.99 -13.31 3.97
C SER A 137 9.11 -12.06 4.08
N ALA A 138 9.17 -11.34 5.20
CA ALA A 138 8.43 -10.10 5.39
C ALA A 138 9.18 -8.85 4.86
N CYS A 139 10.46 -8.99 4.46
CA CYS A 139 11.30 -7.86 4.06
C CYS A 139 10.74 -7.08 2.86
N ASP A 140 10.30 -7.78 1.82
CA ASP A 140 9.81 -7.15 0.60
C ASP A 140 8.51 -6.36 0.86
N LEU A 141 7.62 -6.92 1.66
CA LEU A 141 6.37 -6.26 2.04
C LEU A 141 6.65 -4.99 2.84
N GLN A 142 7.61 -5.02 3.78
CA GLN A 142 7.96 -3.86 4.60
C GLN A 142 8.67 -2.77 3.76
N SER A 143 9.57 -3.17 2.87
CA SER A 143 10.23 -2.28 1.92
C SER A 143 9.23 -1.57 1.01
N VAL A 144 8.30 -2.31 0.41
CA VAL A 144 7.27 -1.73 -0.47
C VAL A 144 6.26 -0.91 0.32
N GLY A 145 5.85 -1.38 1.49
CA GLY A 145 5.09 -0.62 2.48
C GLY A 145 5.67 0.77 2.67
N CYS A 146 6.98 0.83 2.88
CA CYS A 146 7.72 2.07 3.05
C CYS A 146 7.76 2.94 1.78
N THR A 147 8.33 2.42 0.69
CA THR A 147 8.68 3.24 -0.47
C THR A 147 7.48 3.60 -1.32
N THR A 148 6.45 2.75 -1.32
CA THR A 148 5.30 2.89 -2.21
C THR A 148 4.11 3.55 -1.52
N PHE A 149 3.81 3.15 -0.28
CA PHE A 149 2.63 3.63 0.44
C PHE A 149 2.98 4.70 1.48
N GLY A 150 4.08 4.50 2.22
CA GLY A 150 4.59 5.49 3.16
C GLY A 150 5.27 6.69 2.49
N GLY A 151 5.77 6.52 1.27
CA GLY A 151 6.55 7.55 0.57
C GLY A 151 7.93 7.80 1.17
N GLY A 152 8.43 6.85 1.97
CA GLY A 152 9.73 6.94 2.65
C GLY A 152 10.87 6.27 1.89
N ALA A 153 12.06 6.31 2.49
CA ALA A 153 13.21 5.51 2.09
C ALA A 153 13.34 4.28 3.00
N TRP A 154 13.40 3.09 2.42
CA TRP A 154 13.61 1.86 3.18
C TRP A 154 15.09 1.66 3.50
N GLU A 155 15.41 1.50 4.78
CA GLU A 155 16.71 1.07 5.29
C GLU A 155 16.55 -0.35 5.84
N PRO A 156 17.04 -1.39 5.14
CA PRO A 156 16.90 -2.76 5.61
C PRO A 156 17.69 -2.96 6.91
N GLY A 157 17.13 -3.75 7.83
CA GLY A 157 17.83 -4.28 8.99
C GLY A 157 18.60 -5.57 8.65
N PRO A 158 19.33 -6.15 9.62
CA PRO A 158 20.22 -7.29 9.36
C PRO A 158 19.54 -8.51 8.73
N VAL A 159 18.30 -8.79 9.13
CA VAL A 159 17.49 -9.89 8.57
C VAL A 159 17.18 -9.68 7.09
N CYS A 160 17.02 -8.42 6.68
CA CYS A 160 16.71 -8.00 5.31
C CYS A 160 17.96 -7.57 4.51
N GLY A 161 19.15 -8.02 4.91
CA GLY A 161 20.41 -7.72 4.21
C GLY A 161 21.09 -6.40 4.62
N GLY A 162 20.56 -5.69 5.62
CA GLY A 162 21.15 -4.52 6.23
C GLY A 162 22.32 -4.86 7.15
N GLY A 163 23.45 -5.26 6.59
CA GLY A 163 24.61 -5.61 7.40
C GLY A 163 25.70 -6.39 6.65
N GLY A 164 26.41 -5.72 5.74
CA GLY A 164 27.71 -6.20 5.25
C GLY A 164 27.66 -7.06 3.97
N THR A 165 28.36 -6.55 2.96
CA THR A 165 28.59 -7.12 1.61
C THR A 165 27.34 -7.49 0.84
N GLU A 166 27.07 -6.67 -0.18
CA GLU A 166 26.12 -6.91 -1.26
C GLU A 166 26.18 -8.36 -1.77
N THR A 167 25.36 -9.22 -1.18
CA THR A 167 24.77 -10.32 -1.90
C THR A 167 23.56 -9.74 -2.61
N GLY A 168 23.76 -9.35 -3.87
CA GLY A 168 22.66 -9.12 -4.79
C GLY A 168 21.77 -10.37 -4.79
N GLY A 169 20.64 -10.27 -4.12
CA GLY A 169 19.47 -11.04 -4.51
C GLY A 169 19.08 -10.55 -5.89
N ASP A 170 18.67 -11.47 -6.76
CA ASP A 170 18.02 -11.15 -8.03
C ASP A 170 16.71 -10.42 -7.73
N GLU A 171 16.80 -9.12 -7.41
CA GLU A 171 15.67 -8.23 -7.23
C GLU A 171 15.29 -7.66 -8.58
N ASN A 172 14.00 -7.75 -8.90
CA ASN A 172 13.32 -7.25 -10.10
C ASN A 172 13.87 -5.88 -10.57
N VAL A 173 14.90 -5.92 -11.41
CA VAL A 173 15.47 -4.73 -12.04
C VAL A 173 14.35 -4.09 -12.86
N PHE A 174 14.02 -2.84 -12.57
CA PHE A 174 13.04 -2.08 -13.34
C PHE A 174 13.26 -2.26 -14.84
N ILE A 175 12.31 -2.90 -15.53
CA ILE A 175 12.36 -3.10 -16.98
C ILE A 175 11.60 -1.94 -17.63
N GLN A 176 12.32 -1.15 -18.43
CA GLN A 176 11.73 -0.03 -19.16
C GLN A 176 10.57 -0.48 -20.06
N PRO A 177 9.46 0.29 -20.12
CA PRO A 177 8.36 0.01 -21.03
C PRO A 177 8.82 -0.20 -22.47
N SER A 178 8.30 -1.25 -23.11
CA SER A 178 8.54 -1.54 -24.52
C SER A 178 7.24 -1.96 -25.20
N LYS A 179 7.06 -1.57 -26.46
CA LYS A 179 5.91 -1.98 -27.27
C LYS A 179 6.25 -3.29 -27.99
N VAL A 180 5.46 -4.32 -27.76
CA VAL A 180 5.60 -5.64 -28.40
C VAL A 180 4.44 -5.82 -29.37
N CYS A 181 4.72 -6.39 -30.54
CA CYS A 181 3.72 -6.72 -31.55
C CYS A 181 3.73 -8.22 -31.77
N LEU A 182 2.62 -8.89 -31.46
CA LEU A 182 2.46 -10.33 -31.64
C LEU A 182 1.37 -10.61 -32.68
N ASP A 183 1.44 -11.79 -33.30
CA ASP A 183 0.37 -12.26 -34.18
C ASP A 183 -0.88 -12.55 -33.33
N PRO A 184 -2.10 -12.39 -33.89
CA PRO A 184 -3.32 -12.76 -33.18
C PRO A 184 -3.31 -14.23 -32.78
N ILE A 185 -3.82 -14.53 -31.58
CA ILE A 185 -4.06 -15.90 -31.14
C ILE A 185 -5.09 -16.58 -32.07
N ASP A 186 -4.96 -17.89 -32.24
CA ASP A 186 -5.84 -18.71 -33.08
C ASP A 186 -7.32 -18.46 -32.77
N GLY A 187 -8.07 -17.99 -33.77
CA GLY A 187 -9.50 -17.71 -33.67
C GLY A 187 -9.83 -16.22 -33.58
N GLU A 188 -8.86 -15.36 -33.30
CA GLU A 188 -9.05 -13.91 -33.28
C GLU A 188 -8.87 -13.26 -34.66
N GLY A 189 -9.45 -12.07 -34.84
CA GLY A 189 -9.24 -11.26 -36.04
C GLY A 189 -7.86 -10.59 -36.06
N PRO A 190 -7.42 -10.05 -37.22
CA PRO A 190 -6.19 -9.27 -37.29
C PRO A 190 -6.27 -8.04 -36.37
N GLY A 191 -5.14 -7.70 -35.74
CA GLY A 191 -4.98 -6.46 -34.99
C GLY A 191 -4.78 -5.23 -35.87
N GLN A 192 -4.60 -4.08 -35.23
CA GLN A 192 -4.43 -2.76 -35.84
C GLN A 192 -2.96 -2.47 -36.18
N GLY A 193 -2.03 -3.30 -35.72
CA GLY A 193 -0.60 -3.17 -35.94
C GLY A 193 -0.12 -3.63 -37.33
N PRO A 194 1.20 -3.55 -37.58
CA PRO A 194 1.82 -3.98 -38.82
C PRO A 194 1.46 -5.44 -39.14
N ASN A 195 1.13 -5.71 -40.40
CA ASN A 195 0.76 -7.07 -40.87
C ASN A 195 -0.43 -7.71 -40.13
N GLY A 196 -1.26 -6.91 -39.44
CA GLY A 196 -2.39 -7.43 -38.64
C GLY A 196 -1.98 -7.96 -37.27
N GLN A 197 -0.81 -7.56 -36.77
CA GLN A 197 -0.36 -7.85 -35.40
C GLN A 197 -1.09 -6.99 -34.37
N ILE A 198 -1.14 -7.46 -33.13
CA ILE A 198 -1.63 -6.73 -31.97
C ILE A 198 -0.41 -6.16 -31.27
N CYS A 199 -0.37 -4.83 -31.14
CA CYS A 199 0.78 -4.14 -30.55
C CYS A 199 0.43 -3.52 -29.20
N THR A 200 1.01 -4.05 -28.13
CA THR A 200 0.71 -3.68 -26.75
C THR A 200 1.97 -3.19 -26.05
N TRP A 201 1.86 -2.10 -25.30
CA TRP A 201 2.93 -1.65 -24.42
C TRP A 201 3.02 -2.57 -23.21
N GLN A 202 4.22 -3.00 -22.85
CA GLN A 202 4.48 -3.73 -21.61
C GLN A 202 4.69 -2.72 -20.49
N ALA A 203 3.59 -2.21 -19.92
CA ALA A 203 3.61 -1.23 -18.85
C ALA A 203 2.32 -1.20 -18.04
N ILE A 204 2.42 -0.78 -16.77
CA ILE A 204 1.27 -0.71 -15.85
C ILE A 204 0.13 0.22 -16.34
N ALA A 205 0.46 1.21 -17.18
CA ALA A 205 -0.49 2.16 -17.75
C ALA A 205 -1.11 1.70 -19.08
N ALA A 206 -0.71 0.54 -19.59
CA ALA A 206 -1.00 0.12 -20.96
C ALA A 206 -2.26 -0.75 -21.08
N SER A 207 -2.82 -0.74 -22.28
CA SER A 207 -3.90 -1.62 -22.70
C SER A 207 -3.61 -2.24 -24.07
N THR A 208 -4.07 -3.48 -24.26
CA THR A 208 -4.19 -4.11 -25.59
C THR A 208 -5.43 -3.57 -26.31
N GLU A 209 -5.74 -4.11 -27.49
CA GLU A 209 -6.93 -3.75 -28.24
C GLU A 209 -8.23 -4.19 -27.53
N GLU A 210 -9.29 -3.38 -27.64
CA GLU A 210 -10.58 -3.65 -27.00
C GLU A 210 -11.14 -5.03 -27.38
N GLY A 211 -11.61 -5.78 -26.36
CA GLY A 211 -12.15 -7.12 -26.53
C GLY A 211 -11.10 -8.24 -26.53
N ARG A 212 -9.84 -7.92 -26.23
CA ARG A 212 -8.75 -8.89 -26.01
C ARG A 212 -8.25 -8.81 -24.57
N HIS A 213 -7.45 -9.79 -24.16
CA HIS A 213 -6.82 -9.85 -22.85
C HIS A 213 -5.39 -9.29 -22.90
N TYR A 214 -4.99 -8.51 -21.90
CA TYR A 214 -3.68 -7.86 -21.89
C TYR A 214 -2.53 -8.87 -21.83
N GLU A 215 -2.65 -9.86 -20.95
CA GLU A 215 -1.66 -10.92 -20.68
C GLU A 215 -1.37 -11.83 -21.89
N ASP A 216 -2.26 -11.86 -22.87
CA ASP A 216 -2.06 -12.56 -24.14
C ASP A 216 -1.07 -11.83 -25.07
N TYR A 217 -0.90 -10.52 -24.87
CA TYR A 217 -0.18 -9.63 -25.78
C TYR A 217 0.92 -8.79 -25.11
N ALA A 218 1.14 -8.98 -23.81
CA ALA A 218 2.19 -8.34 -23.02
C ALA A 218 2.60 -9.21 -21.83
N ASP A 219 3.81 -9.00 -21.31
CA ASP A 219 4.33 -9.77 -20.18
C ASP A 219 4.04 -9.08 -18.83
N CYS A 220 3.33 -9.76 -17.94
CA CYS A 220 3.04 -9.26 -16.60
C CYS A 220 4.31 -9.18 -15.72
N GLU A 221 5.35 -9.97 -15.97
CA GLU A 221 6.63 -9.85 -15.24
C GLU A 221 7.28 -8.48 -15.48
N VAL A 222 7.17 -7.96 -16.70
CA VAL A 222 7.62 -6.60 -17.02
C VAL A 222 6.80 -5.56 -16.26
N VAL A 223 5.48 -5.77 -16.15
CA VAL A 223 4.60 -4.89 -15.36
C VAL A 223 4.97 -4.91 -13.88
N TYR A 224 5.20 -6.10 -13.30
CA TYR A 224 5.61 -6.25 -11.89
C TYR A 224 6.97 -5.62 -11.61
N SER A 225 7.90 -5.61 -12.58
CA SER A 225 9.18 -4.90 -12.43
C SER A 225 9.03 -3.37 -12.37
N GLN A 226 7.95 -2.83 -12.96
CA GLN A 226 7.67 -1.38 -12.98
C GLN A 226 6.84 -0.94 -11.78
N ARG A 227 5.92 -1.80 -11.35
CA ARG A 227 5.08 -1.61 -10.18
C ARG A 227 4.97 -2.95 -9.44
N PRO A 228 5.81 -3.17 -8.42
CA PRO A 228 5.76 -4.39 -7.63
C PRO A 228 4.34 -4.68 -7.13
N TYR A 229 3.96 -5.93 -7.29
CA TYR A 229 2.67 -6.46 -6.91
C TYR A 229 2.78 -7.14 -5.55
N HIS A 230 1.76 -6.97 -4.70
CA HIS A 230 1.61 -7.76 -3.47
C HIS A 230 0.16 -8.23 -3.33
N PRO A 231 -0.05 -9.49 -2.89
CA PRO A 231 -1.37 -9.97 -2.58
C PRO A 231 -1.92 -9.23 -1.37
N VAL A 232 -3.07 -8.58 -1.59
CA VAL A 232 -3.82 -7.91 -0.53
C VAL A 232 -5.25 -8.42 -0.65
N PRO A 233 -5.84 -8.96 0.43
CA PRO A 233 -7.21 -9.44 0.39
C PRO A 233 -8.17 -8.39 -0.17
N ALA A 234 -9.16 -8.86 -0.93
CA ALA A 234 -10.24 -8.01 -1.40
C ALA A 234 -11.15 -7.57 -0.24
N ALA A 235 -12.01 -6.58 -0.51
CA ALA A 235 -13.10 -6.27 0.40
C ALA A 235 -13.96 -7.53 0.63
N ALA A 236 -14.45 -7.69 1.86
CA ALA A 236 -15.30 -8.82 2.19
C ALA A 236 -16.53 -8.86 1.27
N GLU A 237 -16.74 -9.99 0.61
CA GLU A 237 -17.92 -10.15 -0.24
C GLU A 237 -19.19 -10.00 0.61
N PRO A 238 -20.17 -9.21 0.18
CA PRO A 238 -21.42 -9.09 0.91
C PRO A 238 -22.14 -10.45 0.94
N ASP A 239 -22.66 -10.83 2.11
CA ASP A 239 -23.39 -12.09 2.34
C ASP A 239 -24.67 -12.26 1.49
N LEU A 240 -25.08 -11.22 0.75
CA LEU A 240 -26.33 -11.17 -0.02
C LEU A 240 -26.02 -11.06 -1.52
N ALA A 241 -26.71 -11.89 -2.32
CA ALA A 241 -26.71 -11.78 -3.77
C ALA A 241 -27.17 -10.38 -4.21
N ASP A 242 -26.41 -9.73 -5.09
CA ASP A 242 -26.72 -8.39 -5.60
C ASP A 242 -27.89 -8.45 -6.60
N PRO A 243 -29.07 -7.89 -6.28
CA PRO A 243 -30.25 -7.95 -7.16
C PRO A 243 -30.06 -7.17 -8.47
N ARG A 244 -29.05 -6.30 -8.57
CA ARG A 244 -28.74 -5.60 -9.83
C ARG A 244 -28.27 -6.57 -10.91
N LEU A 245 -27.75 -7.75 -10.52
CA LEU A 245 -27.40 -8.80 -11.47
C LEU A 245 -28.62 -9.45 -12.15
N ASP A 246 -29.85 -9.13 -11.75
CA ASP A 246 -31.06 -9.53 -12.49
C ASP A 246 -31.42 -8.54 -13.62
N ASP A 247 -30.82 -7.34 -13.63
CA ASP A 247 -31.05 -6.33 -14.68
C ASP A 247 -30.09 -6.56 -15.86
N PRO A 248 -30.60 -6.92 -17.06
CA PRO A 248 -29.75 -7.16 -18.23
C PRO A 248 -28.96 -5.93 -18.67
N ALA A 249 -29.44 -4.71 -18.41
CA ALA A 249 -28.71 -3.49 -18.76
C ALA A 249 -27.51 -3.31 -17.83
N TYR A 250 -27.69 -3.51 -16.53
CA TYR A 250 -26.59 -3.46 -15.56
C TYR A 250 -25.54 -4.53 -15.86
N LYS A 251 -25.96 -5.77 -16.14
CA LYS A 251 -25.01 -6.85 -16.51
C LYS A 251 -24.20 -6.52 -17.75
N ALA A 252 -24.84 -6.00 -18.79
CA ALA A 252 -24.13 -5.63 -20.02
C ALA A 252 -23.11 -4.51 -19.77
N GLU A 253 -23.44 -3.54 -18.91
CA GLU A 253 -22.51 -2.50 -18.49
C GLU A 253 -21.36 -3.06 -17.65
N LEU A 254 -21.68 -3.90 -16.67
CA LEU A 254 -20.74 -4.59 -15.80
C LEU A 254 -19.73 -5.45 -16.59
N ASP A 255 -20.22 -6.18 -17.58
CA ASP A 255 -19.42 -7.02 -18.48
C ASP A 255 -18.54 -6.16 -19.39
N TRP A 256 -19.04 -5.02 -19.87
CA TRP A 256 -18.23 -4.07 -20.62
C TRP A 256 -17.12 -3.47 -19.76
N VAL A 257 -17.41 -3.02 -18.54
CA VAL A 257 -16.38 -2.49 -17.62
C VAL A 257 -15.32 -3.55 -17.33
N ARG A 258 -15.73 -4.80 -17.07
CA ARG A 258 -14.79 -5.90 -16.88
C ARG A 258 -13.89 -6.10 -18.09
N SER A 259 -14.43 -6.08 -19.31
CA SER A 259 -13.62 -6.27 -20.52
C SER A 259 -12.60 -5.15 -20.74
N GLN A 260 -12.90 -3.91 -20.32
CA GLN A 260 -11.91 -2.83 -20.34
C GLN A 260 -10.75 -3.09 -19.37
N VAL A 261 -11.05 -3.63 -18.18
CA VAL A 261 -10.04 -4.01 -17.19
C VAL A 261 -9.19 -5.18 -17.69
N GLU A 262 -9.81 -6.21 -18.26
CA GLU A 262 -9.15 -7.39 -18.85
C GLU A 262 -8.22 -7.01 -20.01
N ALA A 263 -8.60 -6.00 -20.79
CA ALA A 263 -7.76 -5.46 -21.86
C ALA A 263 -6.59 -4.60 -21.36
N SER A 264 -6.45 -4.37 -20.05
CA SER A 264 -5.43 -3.50 -19.46
C SER A 264 -4.48 -4.24 -18.51
N ALA A 265 -3.31 -3.67 -18.25
CA ALA A 265 -2.33 -4.21 -17.31
C ALA A 265 -2.87 -4.43 -15.88
N CYS A 266 -4.04 -3.86 -15.55
CA CYS A 266 -4.77 -4.18 -14.33
C CYS A 266 -5.00 -5.70 -14.15
N ALA A 267 -5.22 -6.43 -15.25
CA ALA A 267 -5.40 -7.89 -15.22
C ALA A 267 -4.22 -8.62 -14.55
N CYS A 268 -2.99 -8.11 -14.72
CA CYS A 268 -1.80 -8.70 -14.08
C CYS A 268 -1.90 -8.75 -12.55
N CYS A 269 -2.58 -7.79 -11.90
CA CYS A 269 -2.66 -7.72 -10.44
C CYS A 269 -4.04 -8.13 -9.89
N HIS A 270 -5.07 -8.12 -10.73
CA HIS A 270 -6.47 -8.24 -10.32
C HIS A 270 -7.20 -9.44 -10.94
N SER A 271 -6.55 -10.20 -11.83
CA SER A 271 -7.06 -11.50 -12.26
C SER A 271 -6.49 -12.61 -11.37
N PRO A 272 -7.32 -13.43 -10.72
CA PRO A 272 -6.85 -14.56 -9.92
C PRO A 272 -6.21 -15.68 -10.75
N GLU A 273 -6.38 -15.66 -12.08
CA GLU A 273 -5.76 -16.62 -13.00
C GLU A 273 -4.35 -16.18 -13.46
N VAL A 274 -4.06 -14.89 -13.36
CA VAL A 274 -2.81 -14.27 -13.85
C VAL A 274 -1.87 -13.94 -12.71
N ALA A 275 -2.40 -13.35 -11.63
CA ALA A 275 -1.59 -12.87 -10.52
C ALA A 275 -1.00 -14.06 -9.71
N PRO A 276 0.32 -14.10 -9.47
CA PRO A 276 1.03 -15.33 -9.08
C PRO A 276 0.69 -15.81 -7.65
N GLU A 277 0.38 -14.89 -6.74
CA GLU A 277 0.26 -15.17 -5.30
C GLU A 277 -1.12 -14.79 -4.73
N GLY A 278 -2.14 -14.68 -5.58
CA GLY A 278 -3.44 -14.12 -5.25
C GLY A 278 -3.65 -12.81 -5.99
N THR A 279 -4.68 -12.02 -5.66
CA THR A 279 -4.93 -10.69 -6.24
C THR A 279 -4.63 -9.56 -5.26
N SER A 280 -4.47 -8.33 -5.75
CA SER A 280 -4.26 -7.14 -4.91
C SER A 280 -5.55 -6.33 -4.75
N ASN A 281 -6.05 -6.19 -3.54
CA ASN A 281 -7.17 -5.31 -3.12
C ASN A 281 -8.56 -5.58 -3.70
N TRP A 282 -8.67 -6.17 -4.89
CA TRP A 282 -9.91 -6.50 -5.59
C TRP A 282 -9.62 -7.47 -6.73
N TYR A 283 -10.67 -8.09 -7.29
CA TYR A 283 -10.51 -9.02 -8.41
C TYR A 283 -11.72 -9.09 -9.33
N ILE A 284 -11.48 -9.51 -10.58
CA ILE A 284 -12.45 -9.39 -11.69
C ILE A 284 -13.34 -10.60 -11.94
N THR A 285 -13.04 -11.76 -11.35
CA THR A 285 -13.78 -13.02 -11.59
C THR A 285 -14.35 -13.69 -10.33
N PRO A 286 -15.01 -12.97 -9.39
CA PRO A 286 -15.82 -13.62 -8.37
C PRO A 286 -17.06 -14.27 -8.97
N THR A 287 -17.72 -15.11 -8.16
CA THR A 287 -19.00 -15.74 -8.56
C THR A 287 -20.15 -14.72 -8.63
N GLY A 288 -20.07 -13.62 -7.87
CA GLY A 288 -21.08 -12.58 -7.77
C GLY A 288 -20.77 -11.31 -8.57
N ASN A 289 -21.19 -10.16 -8.04
CA ASN A 289 -20.87 -8.87 -8.64
C ASN A 289 -19.42 -8.52 -8.34
N TRP A 290 -18.57 -8.41 -9.36
CA TRP A 290 -17.14 -8.20 -9.15
C TRP A 290 -16.77 -6.85 -8.54
N LEU A 291 -17.64 -5.84 -8.66
CA LEU A 291 -17.41 -4.56 -7.96
C LEU A 291 -17.48 -4.73 -6.45
N SER A 292 -18.17 -5.75 -5.94
CA SER A 292 -18.23 -6.02 -4.50
C SER A 292 -16.88 -6.35 -3.87
N THR A 293 -15.90 -6.77 -4.69
CA THR A 293 -14.53 -7.04 -4.24
C THR A 293 -13.72 -5.77 -3.99
N PHE A 294 -14.17 -4.61 -4.50
CA PHE A 294 -13.50 -3.34 -4.30
C PHE A 294 -13.75 -2.77 -2.92
N TYR A 295 -12.68 -2.27 -2.30
CA TYR A 295 -12.77 -1.19 -1.32
C TYR A 295 -13.29 0.09 -1.99
N ASP A 296 -13.98 0.92 -1.20
CA ASP A 296 -14.55 2.18 -1.70
C ASP A 296 -13.49 3.14 -2.26
N SER A 297 -12.24 3.08 -1.77
CA SER A 297 -11.12 3.85 -2.32
C SER A 297 -10.76 3.43 -3.76
N GLY A 298 -10.80 2.14 -4.08
CA GLY A 298 -10.56 1.66 -5.44
C GLY A 298 -11.66 2.09 -6.41
N LEU A 299 -12.92 2.09 -5.94
CA LEU A 299 -14.02 2.64 -6.72
C LEU A 299 -13.89 4.16 -6.92
N ALA A 300 -13.49 4.89 -5.86
CA ALA A 300 -13.27 6.33 -5.92
C ALA A 300 -12.14 6.71 -6.89
N LEU A 301 -11.12 5.87 -7.02
CA LEU A 301 -10.11 5.99 -8.08
C LEU A 301 -10.75 5.85 -9.46
N GLY A 302 -11.56 4.81 -9.69
CA GLY A 302 -12.29 4.62 -10.95
C GLY A 302 -13.24 5.77 -11.28
N ALA A 303 -13.87 6.36 -10.25
CA ALA A 303 -14.74 7.53 -10.34
C ALA A 303 -13.98 8.87 -10.47
N THR A 304 -12.64 8.86 -10.49
CA THR A 304 -11.78 10.06 -10.51
C THR A 304 -11.96 11.00 -9.32
N TRP A 305 -12.51 10.50 -8.21
CA TRP A 305 -12.56 11.23 -6.94
C TRP A 305 -11.22 11.16 -6.19
N ILE A 306 -10.40 10.15 -6.50
CA ILE A 306 -9.00 10.03 -6.07
C ILE A 306 -8.09 10.15 -7.30
N ASP A 307 -6.97 10.85 -7.13
CA ASP A 307 -5.96 11.02 -8.18
C ASP A 307 -5.28 9.68 -8.51
N SER A 308 -5.15 9.37 -9.79
CA SER A 308 -4.53 8.13 -10.28
C SER A 308 -3.26 8.39 -11.11
N THR A 309 -2.73 9.61 -11.09
CA THR A 309 -1.62 10.01 -11.98
C THR A 309 -0.34 9.24 -11.69
N SER A 310 -0.16 8.74 -10.47
CA SER A 310 0.98 7.90 -10.06
C SER A 310 1.06 6.57 -10.82
N PHE A 311 -0.04 6.09 -11.42
CA PHE A 311 -0.05 4.90 -12.27
C PHE A 311 0.41 5.17 -13.70
N GLY A 312 0.63 6.43 -14.07
CA GLY A 312 1.02 6.85 -15.42
C GLY A 312 -0.11 6.72 -16.44
N ALA A 313 0.12 7.28 -17.63
CA ALA A 313 -0.80 7.19 -18.75
C ALA A 313 -0.05 7.34 -20.07
N PHE A 314 -0.55 6.66 -21.10
CA PHE A 314 -0.19 6.91 -22.49
C PHE A 314 -1.28 7.75 -23.16
N PRO A 315 -0.96 8.55 -24.20
CA PRO A 315 -1.97 9.11 -25.08
C PRO A 315 -2.87 8.00 -25.67
N PRO A 316 -4.19 8.18 -25.76
CA PRO A 316 -5.09 7.13 -26.25
C PRO A 316 -4.73 6.58 -27.63
N GLU A 317 -4.23 7.44 -28.53
CA GLU A 317 -3.77 7.04 -29.88
C GLU A 317 -2.56 6.08 -29.85
N ASP A 318 -1.76 6.11 -28.78
CA ASP A 318 -0.61 5.22 -28.60
C ASP A 318 -0.95 3.95 -27.80
N ASN A 319 -2.15 3.93 -27.20
CA ASN A 319 -2.64 2.93 -26.25
C ASN A 319 -3.94 2.25 -26.72
N ASN A 320 -4.06 2.00 -28.02
CA ASN A 320 -5.17 1.25 -28.62
C ASN A 320 -6.56 1.88 -28.35
N GLY A 321 -6.62 3.19 -28.16
CA GLY A 321 -7.84 3.95 -27.87
C GLY A 321 -8.17 4.05 -26.39
N PHE A 322 -7.43 3.39 -25.50
CA PHE A 322 -7.66 3.45 -24.06
C PHE A 322 -7.09 4.72 -23.44
N ASP A 323 -7.95 5.44 -22.74
CA ASP A 323 -7.64 6.64 -21.97
C ASP A 323 -7.62 6.31 -20.47
N ARG A 324 -6.54 6.70 -19.78
CA ARG A 324 -6.42 6.69 -18.31
C ARG A 324 -6.14 8.10 -17.75
N ILE A 325 -6.01 9.09 -18.63
CA ILE A 325 -5.83 10.49 -18.27
C ILE A 325 -7.14 11.04 -17.72
N HIS A 326 -8.27 10.60 -18.29
CA HIS A 326 -9.60 11.07 -17.92
C HIS A 326 -10.45 10.04 -17.14
N SER A 327 -9.92 8.85 -16.88
CA SER A 327 -10.55 7.83 -16.03
C SER A 327 -9.49 7.09 -15.22
N GLY A 328 -9.74 6.81 -13.94
CA GLY A 328 -8.74 6.13 -13.10
C GLY A 328 -8.48 4.67 -13.51
N VAL A 329 -9.47 4.05 -14.14
CA VAL A 329 -9.37 2.75 -14.82
C VAL A 329 -9.30 3.00 -16.33
N PRO A 330 -8.34 2.42 -17.08
CA PRO A 330 -8.24 2.60 -18.52
C PRO A 330 -9.53 2.21 -19.25
N SER A 331 -9.98 3.04 -20.19
CA SER A 331 -11.14 2.73 -21.03
C SER A 331 -11.11 3.41 -22.39
N THR A 332 -11.74 2.78 -23.40
CA THR A 332 -12.03 3.40 -24.70
C THR A 332 -13.16 4.46 -24.63
N ASP A 333 -13.91 4.51 -23.53
CA ASP A 333 -14.93 5.51 -23.23
C ASP A 333 -14.79 5.98 -21.77
N PRO A 334 -13.87 6.92 -21.48
CA PRO A 334 -13.52 7.31 -20.11
C PRO A 334 -14.71 7.94 -19.37
N ASP A 335 -15.56 8.73 -20.05
CA ASP A 335 -16.73 9.36 -19.44
C ASP A 335 -17.74 8.30 -18.99
N ARG A 336 -18.00 7.28 -19.82
CA ARG A 336 -18.86 6.15 -19.48
C ARG A 336 -18.30 5.34 -18.30
N MET A 337 -16.99 5.08 -18.32
CA MET A 337 -16.29 4.39 -17.25
C MET A 337 -16.41 5.13 -15.91
N VAL A 338 -16.14 6.43 -15.89
CA VAL A 338 -16.27 7.28 -14.69
C VAL A 338 -17.71 7.28 -14.19
N ALA A 339 -18.69 7.45 -15.09
CA ALA A 339 -20.11 7.45 -14.72
C ALA A 339 -20.53 6.13 -14.06
N PHE A 340 -20.00 4.99 -14.52
CA PHE A 340 -20.27 3.69 -13.91
C PHE A 340 -19.75 3.60 -12.47
N PHE A 341 -18.49 3.98 -12.23
CA PHE A 341 -17.89 3.95 -10.89
C PHE A 341 -18.54 4.96 -9.94
N VAL A 342 -18.93 6.14 -10.43
CA VAL A 342 -19.74 7.10 -9.65
C VAL A 342 -21.07 6.48 -9.23
N ALA A 343 -21.79 5.83 -10.15
CA ALA A 343 -23.06 5.19 -9.84
C ALA A 343 -22.91 4.05 -8.82
N GLU A 344 -21.81 3.28 -8.87
CA GLU A 344 -21.50 2.26 -7.87
C GLU A 344 -21.24 2.88 -6.48
N LEU A 345 -20.49 3.98 -6.39
CA LEU A 345 -20.26 4.70 -5.14
C LEU A 345 -21.54 5.31 -4.56
N GLU A 346 -22.37 5.93 -5.41
CA GLU A 346 -23.68 6.46 -5.01
C GLU A 346 -24.61 5.35 -4.51
N HIS A 347 -24.59 4.17 -5.14
CA HIS A 347 -25.33 3.00 -4.68
C HIS A 347 -24.90 2.57 -3.27
N ARG A 348 -23.61 2.71 -2.94
CA ARG A 348 -23.04 2.46 -1.61
C ARG A 348 -23.25 3.61 -0.62
N GLY A 349 -23.92 4.70 -1.05
CA GLY A 349 -24.14 5.89 -0.22
C GLY A 349 -22.88 6.72 0.03
N ARG A 350 -21.88 6.60 -0.84
CA ARG A 350 -20.64 7.39 -0.81
C ARG A 350 -20.79 8.66 -1.65
N LYS A 351 -20.01 9.67 -1.28
CA LYS A 351 -19.94 10.97 -1.96
C LYS A 351 -18.48 11.42 -2.11
N PRO A 352 -18.16 12.35 -3.03
CA PRO A 352 -16.79 12.79 -3.26
C PRO A 352 -16.10 13.29 -1.98
N GLU A 353 -16.83 13.95 -1.08
CA GLU A 353 -16.28 14.50 0.16
C GLU A 353 -15.75 13.43 1.13
N ASP A 354 -16.19 12.19 0.99
CA ASP A 354 -15.69 11.07 1.81
C ASP A 354 -14.23 10.72 1.48
N PHE A 355 -13.71 11.20 0.33
CA PHE A 355 -12.37 10.89 -0.19
C PHE A 355 -11.47 12.13 -0.33
N ALA A 356 -11.89 13.29 0.21
CA ALA A 356 -11.20 14.56 0.00
C ALA A 356 -9.78 14.67 0.60
N ASN A 357 -9.38 13.70 1.43
CA ASN A 357 -8.06 13.64 2.06
C ASN A 357 -7.24 12.41 1.60
N SER A 358 -7.71 11.71 0.57
CA SER A 358 -7.10 10.48 0.06
C SER A 358 -5.99 10.73 -0.96
#